data_AF-J0N2Q0-F1
#
_entry.id   AF-J0N2Q0-F1
#
_cell.length_a   1.000
_cell.length_b   1.000
_cell.length_c   1.000
_cell.angle_alpha   90.00
_cell.angle_beta   90.00
_cell.angle_gamma   90.00
#
_symmetry.space_group_name_H-M   'P 1'
#
loop_
_entity.id
_entity.type
_entity.pdbx_description
1 polymer ?
#
loop_
_entity_poly.entity_id
_entity_poly.type
_entity_poly.pdbx_seq_one_letter_code
_entity_poly.pdbx_strand_id
1 'polypeptide(L)'
;MFHGAVLSVGELIERAKADHSTRPAIRDDRAVLHTAASNAAHCARLLSQGGTLDDVWRFCVLQTLDDYTSTLRRGGISLASKVFEQEPAPTGSHEVDAALAALAEHLAHHDGWDTPAWVQDPSRTTVWYPDLIEQERQEATDTAPPAFRRRGVFITPRALWRA
;
A
#
# COMPACT_ATOMS: atom_id res chain seq x y z
N MET A 1 -4.01 -39.13 25.96
CA MET A 1 -4.70 -39.69 24.78
C MET A 1 -5.84 -38.76 24.43
N PHE A 2 -5.87 -38.16 23.23
CA PHE A 2 -6.99 -37.33 22.81
C PHE A 2 -8.17 -38.22 22.38
N HIS A 3 -9.31 -38.10 23.06
CA HIS A 3 -10.59 -38.70 22.67
C HIS A 3 -11.40 -37.66 21.88
N GLY A 4 -11.01 -37.42 20.63
CA GLY A 4 -11.81 -36.59 19.71
C GLY A 4 -12.75 -37.48 18.91
N ALA A 5 -14.06 -37.25 19.00
CA ALA A 5 -15.02 -37.91 18.13
C ALA A 5 -14.75 -37.49 16.67
N VAL A 6 -14.49 -38.47 15.79
CA VAL A 6 -14.32 -38.23 14.36
C VAL A 6 -15.72 -38.08 13.75
N LEU A 7 -16.09 -36.85 13.40
CA LEU A 7 -17.34 -36.57 12.73
C LEU A 7 -17.30 -37.11 11.30
N SER A 8 -18.41 -37.67 10.84
CA SER A 8 -18.59 -38.03 9.44
C SER A 8 -18.63 -36.77 8.56
N VAL A 9 -18.36 -36.94 7.27
CA VAL A 9 -18.43 -35.83 6.28
C VAL A 9 -19.81 -35.17 6.29
N GLY A 10 -20.89 -35.94 6.48
CA GLY A 10 -22.24 -35.41 6.58
C GLY A 10 -22.44 -34.52 7.81
N GLU A 11 -21.93 -34.94 8.97
CA GLU A 11 -22.00 -34.16 10.21
C GLU A 11 -21.13 -32.90 10.16
N LEU A 12 -19.97 -32.96 9.50
CA LEU A 12 -19.14 -31.79 9.23
C LEU A 12 -19.87 -30.77 8.35
N ILE A 13 -20.59 -31.22 7.33
CA ILE A 13 -21.37 -30.35 6.43
C ILE A 13 -22.54 -29.70 7.17
N GLU A 14 -23.31 -30.47 7.96
CA GLU A 14 -24.44 -29.92 8.72
C GLU A 14 -23.98 -28.95 9.82
N ARG A 15 -22.85 -29.24 10.47
CA ARG A 15 -22.25 -28.31 11.43
C ARG A 15 -21.75 -27.03 10.77
N ALA A 16 -21.12 -27.12 9.60
CA ALA A 16 -20.70 -25.95 8.83
C ALA A 16 -21.89 -25.09 8.36
N LYS A 17 -23.03 -25.71 8.05
CA LYS A 17 -24.27 -24.98 7.73
C LYS A 17 -24.88 -24.30 8.95
N ALA A 18 -24.84 -24.93 10.12
CA ALA A 18 -25.31 -24.35 11.37
C ALA A 18 -24.44 -23.15 11.83
N ASP A 19 -23.12 -23.25 11.68
CA ASP A 19 -22.16 -22.19 12.02
C ASP A 19 -22.22 -20.97 11.07
N HIS A 20 -22.87 -21.08 9.90
CA HIS A 20 -23.00 -19.96 8.95
C HIS A 20 -23.69 -18.74 9.58
N SER A 21 -24.55 -18.94 10.57
CA SER A 21 -25.23 -17.85 11.30
C SER A 21 -24.26 -16.88 12.00
N THR A 22 -22.98 -17.24 12.12
CA THR A 22 -21.89 -16.41 12.67
C THR A 22 -20.82 -16.07 11.63
N ARG A 23 -21.10 -16.24 10.33
CA ARG A 23 -20.18 -15.85 9.27
C ARG A 23 -20.09 -14.32 9.30
N PRO A 24 -18.89 -13.72 9.51
CA PRO A 24 -18.76 -12.28 9.38
C PRO A 24 -19.31 -11.89 8.00
N ALA A 25 -20.08 -10.79 7.96
CA ALA A 25 -20.70 -10.28 6.74
C ALA A 25 -19.71 -10.43 5.58
N ILE A 26 -20.17 -11.01 4.47
CA ILE A 26 -19.38 -11.10 3.22
C ILE A 26 -18.77 -9.71 3.03
N ARG A 27 -17.44 -9.59 3.14
CA ARG A 27 -16.73 -8.35 2.87
C ARG A 27 -17.27 -7.86 1.54
N ASP A 28 -17.77 -6.63 1.48
CA ASP A 28 -18.18 -6.06 0.20
C ASP A 28 -16.97 -6.20 -0.74
N ASP A 29 -17.07 -7.06 -1.76
CA ASP A 29 -15.99 -7.31 -2.71
C ASP A 29 -15.59 -6.02 -3.45
N ARG A 30 -16.40 -4.96 -3.31
CA ARG A 30 -16.16 -3.60 -3.81
C ARG A 30 -15.54 -2.66 -2.78
N ALA A 31 -15.20 -3.10 -1.58
CA ALA A 31 -14.53 -2.26 -0.59
C ALA A 31 -13.00 -2.34 -0.74
N VAL A 32 -12.32 -1.21 -0.53
CA VAL A 32 -10.88 -1.18 -0.41
C VAL A 32 -10.48 -1.84 0.91
N LEU A 33 -9.62 -2.87 0.84
CA LEU A 33 -9.19 -3.62 2.03
C LEU A 33 -8.14 -2.85 2.86
N HIS A 34 -7.23 -2.19 2.15
CA HIS A 34 -6.13 -1.42 2.72
C HIS A 34 -5.95 -0.13 1.92
N THR A 35 -5.77 0.98 2.64
CA THR A 35 -5.60 2.32 2.09
C THR A 35 -4.18 2.81 2.38
N ALA A 36 -3.75 3.85 1.66
CA ALA A 36 -2.52 4.57 1.98
C ALA A 36 -2.52 5.04 3.45
N ALA A 37 -3.67 5.44 3.99
CA ALA A 37 -3.80 5.82 5.40
C ALA A 37 -3.61 4.65 6.37
N SER A 38 -4.21 3.48 6.11
CA SER A 38 -4.00 2.31 6.96
C SER A 38 -2.56 1.80 6.88
N ASN A 39 -1.93 1.88 5.71
CA ASN A 39 -0.56 1.45 5.49
C ASN A 39 0.41 2.40 6.19
N ALA A 40 0.21 3.73 6.08
CA ALA A 40 0.98 4.72 6.84
C ALA A 40 0.88 4.50 8.36
N ALA A 41 -0.31 4.23 8.89
CA ALA A 41 -0.48 3.92 10.31
C ALA A 41 0.22 2.61 10.74
N HIS A 42 0.34 1.63 9.84
CA HIS A 42 1.13 0.43 10.09
C HIS A 42 2.63 0.73 10.12
N CYS A 43 3.12 1.49 9.14
CA CYS A 43 4.52 1.91 9.05
C CYS A 43 4.97 2.79 10.21
N ALA A 44 4.11 3.70 10.69
CA ALA A 44 4.39 4.50 11.86
C ALA A 44 4.68 3.63 13.09
N ARG A 45 3.91 2.54 13.25
CA ARG A 45 4.16 1.55 14.30
C ARG A 45 5.46 0.80 14.06
N LEU A 46 5.74 0.39 12.83
CA LEU A 46 6.98 -0.30 12.47
C LEU A 46 8.22 0.55 12.79
N LEU A 47 8.22 1.83 12.41
CA LEU A 47 9.28 2.79 12.75
C LEU A 47 9.43 2.96 14.27
N SER A 48 8.32 3.10 15.00
CA SER A 48 8.36 3.22 16.47
C SER A 48 8.93 1.98 17.17
N GLN A 49 8.92 0.83 16.50
CA GLN A 49 9.45 -0.45 17.00
C GLN A 49 10.90 -0.70 16.53
N GLY A 50 11.53 0.26 15.87
CA GLY A 50 12.92 0.16 15.40
C GLY A 50 13.06 -0.45 14.00
N GLY A 51 11.99 -0.50 13.21
CA GLY A 51 12.07 -0.90 11.80
C GLY A 51 12.91 0.08 10.97
N THR A 52 13.49 -0.42 9.88
CA THR A 52 14.35 0.37 9.00
C THR A 52 13.55 1.11 7.93
N LEU A 53 14.17 2.12 7.28
CA LEU A 53 13.56 2.78 6.12
C LEU A 53 13.31 1.81 4.96
N ASP A 54 14.12 0.76 4.81
CA ASP A 54 13.93 -0.24 3.75
C ASP A 54 12.73 -1.15 4.04
N ASP A 55 12.52 -1.52 5.31
CA ASP A 55 11.31 -2.25 5.72
C ASP A 55 10.08 -1.40 5.42
N VAL A 56 10.13 -0.13 5.79
CA VAL A 56 9.00 0.79 5.64
C VAL A 56 8.76 1.14 4.18
N TRP A 57 9.79 1.27 3.35
CA TRP A 57 9.64 1.40 1.90
C TRP A 57 8.80 0.25 1.32
N ARG A 58 9.14 -0.99 1.68
CA ARG A 58 8.42 -2.19 1.23
C ARG A 58 6.98 -2.22 1.76
N PHE A 59 6.78 -2.00 3.06
CA PHE A 59 5.47 -2.13 3.70
C PHE A 59 4.53 -0.93 3.50
N CYS A 60 5.05 0.26 3.21
CA CYS A 60 4.23 1.42 2.91
C CYS A 60 4.05 1.62 1.42
N VAL A 61 5.14 1.77 0.67
CA VAL A 61 5.04 2.26 -0.71
C VAL A 61 4.71 1.12 -1.65
N LEU A 62 5.47 0.03 -1.60
CA LEU A 62 5.24 -1.12 -2.47
C LEU A 62 3.93 -1.85 -2.14
N GLN A 63 3.64 -2.08 -0.85
CA GLN A 63 2.35 -2.65 -0.46
C GLN A 63 1.16 -1.77 -0.86
N THR A 64 1.26 -0.43 -0.77
CA THR A 64 0.17 0.45 -1.24
C THR A 64 -0.01 0.37 -2.76
N LEU A 65 1.08 0.21 -3.53
CA LEU A 65 1.00 -0.05 -4.96
C LEU A 65 0.34 -1.41 -5.26
N ASP A 66 0.63 -2.44 -4.47
CA ASP A 66 0.00 -3.76 -4.60
C ASP A 66 -1.49 -3.71 -4.25
N ASP A 67 -1.85 -3.02 -3.17
CA ASP A 67 -3.24 -2.77 -2.77
C ASP A 67 -4.02 -2.03 -3.86
N TYR A 68 -3.41 -0.99 -4.45
CA TYR A 68 -3.96 -0.26 -5.58
C TYR A 68 -4.14 -1.17 -6.80
N THR A 69 -3.10 -1.92 -7.19
CA THR A 69 -3.12 -2.80 -8.37
C THR A 69 -4.15 -3.92 -8.22
N SER A 70 -4.24 -4.52 -7.03
CA SER A 70 -5.24 -5.52 -6.69
C SER A 70 -6.65 -4.95 -6.78
N THR A 71 -6.85 -3.75 -6.22
CA THR A 71 -8.13 -3.06 -6.23
C THR A 71 -8.55 -2.63 -7.64
N LEU A 72 -7.60 -2.16 -8.46
CA LEU A 72 -7.79 -1.83 -9.86
C LEU A 72 -8.27 -3.04 -10.67
N ARG A 73 -7.64 -4.20 -10.48
CA ARG A 73 -8.05 -5.45 -11.14
C ARG A 73 -9.46 -5.90 -10.75
N ARG A 74 -9.88 -5.64 -9.51
CA ARG A 74 -11.20 -6.06 -8.99
C ARG A 74 -12.33 -5.11 -9.38
N GLY A 75 -12.09 -3.80 -9.35
CA GLY A 75 -13.17 -2.81 -9.44
C GLY A 75 -12.87 -1.57 -10.30
N GLY A 76 -11.77 -1.58 -11.05
CA GLY A 76 -11.40 -0.49 -11.94
C GLY A 76 -10.91 0.77 -11.22
N ILE A 77 -10.69 1.82 -12.00
CA ILE A 77 -10.00 3.05 -11.56
C ILE A 77 -10.76 3.74 -10.43
N SER A 78 -12.09 3.83 -10.54
CA SER A 78 -12.93 4.48 -9.52
C SER A 78 -12.88 3.81 -8.16
N LEU A 79 -12.61 2.50 -8.11
CA LEU A 79 -12.40 1.81 -6.85
C LEU A 79 -10.95 1.91 -6.38
N ALA A 80 -9.99 1.79 -7.30
CA ALA A 80 -8.56 1.88 -6.99
C ALA A 80 -8.17 3.25 -6.41
N SER A 81 -8.72 4.35 -6.93
CA SER A 81 -8.45 5.69 -6.43
C SER A 81 -8.81 5.87 -4.95
N LYS A 82 -9.79 5.10 -4.44
CA LYS A 82 -10.18 5.13 -3.02
C LYS A 82 -9.08 4.66 -2.06
N VAL A 83 -8.05 3.95 -2.55
CA VAL A 83 -6.84 3.64 -1.77
C VAL A 83 -6.18 4.92 -1.24
N PHE A 84 -6.30 6.03 -1.97
CA PHE A 84 -5.68 7.33 -1.65
C PHE A 84 -6.67 8.40 -1.17
N GLU A 85 -7.95 8.07 -1.00
CA GLU A 85 -9.00 9.03 -0.64
C GLU A 85 -8.76 9.65 0.74
N GLN A 86 -8.45 8.81 1.74
CA GLN A 86 -8.11 9.28 3.07
C GLN A 86 -6.65 9.75 3.12
N GLU A 87 -6.45 10.98 3.60
CA GLU A 87 -5.11 11.49 3.87
C GLU A 87 -4.39 10.59 4.91
N PRO A 88 -3.19 10.09 4.58
CA PRO A 88 -2.37 9.38 5.55
C PRO A 88 -1.86 10.34 6.62
N ALA A 89 -2.00 9.94 7.89
CA ALA A 89 -1.30 10.61 8.99
C ALA A 89 0.23 10.45 8.84
N PRO A 90 1.03 11.39 9.37
CA PRO A 90 2.49 11.31 9.28
C PRO A 90 3.03 9.98 9.81
N THR A 91 3.88 9.33 9.03
CA THR A 91 4.49 8.06 9.44
C THR A 91 5.60 8.25 10.47
N GLY A 92 6.11 9.49 10.63
CA GLY A 92 7.32 9.79 11.38
C GLY A 92 8.59 9.74 10.53
N SER A 93 8.48 9.43 9.22
CA SER A 93 9.55 9.55 8.22
C SER A 93 9.07 10.44 7.07
N HIS A 94 9.76 11.56 6.89
CA HIS A 94 9.49 12.47 5.77
C HIS A 94 9.72 11.78 4.41
N GLU A 95 10.67 10.85 4.35
CA GLU A 95 10.98 10.07 3.16
C GLU A 95 9.77 9.23 2.70
N VAL A 96 9.15 8.51 3.63
CA VAL A 96 8.01 7.64 3.35
C VAL A 96 6.76 8.46 3.04
N ASP A 97 6.54 9.55 3.79
CA ASP A 97 5.43 10.46 3.56
C ASP A 97 5.50 11.14 2.18
N ALA A 98 6.71 11.54 1.76
CA ALA A 98 6.99 12.06 0.42
C ALA A 98 6.76 11.00 -0.68
N ALA A 99 7.19 9.76 -0.43
CA ALA A 99 7.02 8.66 -1.38
C ALA A 99 5.54 8.26 -1.57
N LEU A 100 4.73 8.25 -0.51
CA LEU A 100 3.29 8.00 -0.62
C LEU A 100 2.57 9.09 -1.44
N ALA A 101 2.93 10.36 -1.24
CA ALA A 101 2.41 11.45 -2.05
C ALA A 101 2.84 11.35 -3.51
N ALA A 102 4.10 10.98 -3.75
CA ALA A 102 4.60 10.75 -5.10
C ALA A 102 3.88 9.59 -5.81
N LEU A 103 3.63 8.49 -5.09
CA LEU A 103 2.91 7.32 -5.61
C LEU A 103 1.48 7.68 -5.99
N ALA A 104 0.75 8.37 -5.10
CA ALA A 104 -0.61 8.82 -5.35
C ALA A 104 -0.70 9.68 -6.61
N GLU A 105 0.17 10.68 -6.75
CA GLU A 105 0.21 11.54 -7.94
C GLU A 105 0.61 10.77 -9.21
N HIS A 106 1.59 9.87 -9.11
CA HIS A 106 2.04 9.08 -10.24
C HIS A 106 0.89 8.24 -10.81
N LEU A 107 0.17 7.53 -9.94
CA LEU A 107 -0.96 6.68 -10.32
C LEU A 107 -2.17 7.50 -10.79
N ALA A 108 -2.45 8.65 -10.16
CA ALA A 108 -3.49 9.58 -10.58
C ALA A 108 -3.30 10.05 -12.02
N HIS A 109 -2.09 10.49 -12.36
CA HIS A 109 -1.77 10.87 -13.73
C HIS A 109 -1.75 9.70 -14.70
N HIS A 110 -1.24 8.54 -14.28
CA HIS A 110 -1.16 7.36 -15.15
C HIS A 110 -2.56 6.82 -15.53
N ASP A 111 -3.46 6.72 -14.55
CA ASP A 111 -4.79 6.12 -14.72
C ASP A 111 -5.91 7.16 -14.94
N GLY A 112 -5.59 8.46 -14.92
CA GLY A 112 -6.52 9.53 -15.28
C GLY A 112 -7.59 9.84 -14.25
N TRP A 113 -7.24 9.83 -12.95
CA TRP A 113 -8.12 10.25 -11.85
C TRP A 113 -7.56 11.47 -11.10
N ASP A 114 -8.41 12.14 -10.33
CA ASP A 114 -8.04 13.40 -9.67
C ASP A 114 -7.02 13.19 -8.54
N THR A 115 -5.90 13.91 -8.58
CA THR A 115 -4.89 13.84 -7.53
C THR A 115 -5.45 14.39 -6.21
N PRO A 116 -5.35 13.66 -5.08
CA PRO A 116 -5.87 14.12 -3.80
C PRO A 116 -5.18 15.39 -3.30
N ALA A 117 -5.91 16.27 -2.61
CA ALA A 117 -5.37 17.56 -2.15
C ALA A 117 -4.15 17.42 -1.22
N TRP A 118 -4.14 16.41 -0.34
CA TRP A 118 -3.06 16.15 0.60
C TRP A 118 -1.71 15.86 -0.07
N VAL A 119 -1.73 15.44 -1.34
CA VAL A 119 -0.52 15.19 -2.13
C VAL A 119 0.25 16.49 -2.42
N GLN A 120 -0.42 17.64 -2.39
CA GLN A 120 0.16 18.96 -2.63
C GLN A 120 0.76 19.59 -1.36
N ASP A 121 0.76 18.88 -0.22
CA ASP A 121 1.40 19.37 1.00
C ASP A 121 2.92 19.53 0.80
N PRO A 122 3.46 20.76 0.95
CA PRO A 122 4.89 21.02 0.73
C PRO A 122 5.81 20.32 1.75
N SER A 123 5.28 19.86 2.88
CA SER A 123 6.05 19.11 3.88
C SER A 123 6.43 17.69 3.44
N ARG A 124 5.77 17.17 2.39
CA ARG A 124 5.98 15.81 1.84
C ARG A 124 7.06 15.82 0.74
N THR A 125 8.24 16.32 1.09
CA THR A 125 9.42 16.38 0.21
C THR A 125 10.66 15.92 0.96
N THR A 126 11.65 15.37 0.25
CA THR A 126 12.89 14.83 0.83
C THR A 126 14.04 14.83 -0.20
N VAL A 127 15.19 14.24 0.15
CA VAL A 127 16.21 13.74 -0.78
C VAL A 127 16.52 12.30 -0.38
N TRP A 128 15.94 11.34 -1.09
CA TRP A 128 15.97 9.93 -0.71
C TRP A 128 16.10 8.98 -1.90
N TYR A 129 16.89 7.93 -1.72
CA TYR A 129 17.16 6.87 -2.70
C TYR A 129 16.85 5.53 -2.03
N PRO A 130 15.59 5.07 -2.04
CA PRO A 130 15.18 3.86 -1.33
C PRO A 130 15.71 2.59 -2.00
N ASP A 131 16.23 1.64 -1.21
CA ASP A 131 16.66 0.30 -1.66
C ASP A 131 17.65 0.32 -2.85
N LEU A 132 18.50 1.38 -2.94
CA LEU A 132 19.46 1.57 -4.04
C LEU A 132 20.90 1.55 -3.54
N ILE A 133 21.77 0.88 -4.30
CA ILE A 133 23.22 1.01 -4.13
C ILE A 133 23.74 2.28 -4.81
N GLU A 134 24.91 2.77 -4.40
CA GLU A 134 25.48 4.04 -4.86
C GLU A 134 25.57 4.14 -6.39
N GLN A 135 25.96 3.05 -7.04
CA GLN A 135 26.14 2.96 -8.48
C GLN A 135 24.85 3.18 -9.28
N GLU A 136 23.68 3.00 -8.66
CA GLU A 136 22.37 3.13 -9.31
C GLU A 136 21.76 4.54 -9.12
N ARG A 137 22.33 5.38 -8.25
CA ARG A 137 21.77 6.70 -7.93
C ARG A 137 21.69 7.64 -9.14
N GLN A 138 22.68 7.58 -10.03
CA GLN A 138 22.69 8.41 -11.23
C GLN A 138 21.51 8.04 -12.14
N GLU A 139 21.34 6.74 -12.42
CA GLU A 139 20.21 6.25 -13.20
C GLU A 139 18.87 6.62 -12.54
N ALA A 140 18.74 6.44 -11.22
CA ALA A 140 17.52 6.80 -10.50
C ALA A 140 17.21 8.30 -10.60
N THR A 141 18.23 9.16 -10.55
CA THR A 141 18.05 10.61 -10.70
C THR A 141 17.53 10.95 -12.11
N ASP A 142 18.12 10.34 -13.13
CA ASP A 142 17.83 10.60 -14.54
C ASP A 142 16.48 10.00 -14.98
N THR A 143 16.08 8.88 -14.39
CA THR A 143 14.91 8.11 -14.83
C THR A 143 13.72 8.14 -13.89
N ALA A 144 13.85 8.72 -12.68
CA ALA A 144 12.76 8.80 -11.72
C ALA A 144 11.45 9.32 -12.33
N PRO A 145 10.30 8.69 -12.02
CA PRO A 145 9.01 9.21 -12.44
C PRO A 145 8.83 10.68 -11.98
N PRO A 146 8.22 11.56 -12.79
CA PRO A 146 8.16 13.00 -12.49
C PRO A 146 7.56 13.35 -11.11
N ALA A 147 6.54 12.62 -10.66
CA ALA A 147 5.92 12.81 -9.35
C ALA A 147 6.87 12.48 -8.18
N PHE A 148 7.68 11.44 -8.33
CA PHE A 148 8.72 11.03 -7.38
C PHE A 148 9.88 12.03 -7.37
N ARG A 149 10.39 12.38 -8.57
CA ARG A 149 11.49 13.36 -8.71
C ARG A 149 11.15 14.71 -8.08
N ARG A 150 9.93 15.23 -8.28
CA ARG A 150 9.51 16.53 -7.72
C ARG A 150 9.49 16.55 -6.18
N ARG A 151 9.35 15.39 -5.54
CA ARG A 151 9.41 15.24 -4.07
C ARG A 151 10.78 14.77 -3.57
N GLY A 152 11.76 14.69 -4.48
CA GLY A 152 13.11 14.23 -4.20
C GLY A 152 13.21 12.79 -3.73
N VAL A 153 12.26 11.95 -4.16
CA VAL A 153 12.37 10.49 -4.06
C VAL A 153 12.87 9.96 -5.40
N PHE A 154 14.04 9.34 -5.40
CA PHE A 154 14.72 8.91 -6.61
C PHE A 154 14.73 7.38 -6.69
N ILE A 155 13.89 6.86 -7.58
CA ILE A 155 13.77 5.43 -7.87
C ILE A 155 13.94 5.19 -9.37
N THR A 156 14.43 4.01 -9.75
CA THR A 156 14.31 3.58 -11.14
C THR A 156 12.86 3.16 -11.41
N PRO A 157 12.33 3.34 -12.63
CA PRO A 157 10.99 2.86 -12.98
C PRO A 157 10.81 1.35 -12.70
N ARG A 158 11.89 0.57 -12.86
CA ARG A 158 11.89 -0.87 -12.62
C ARG A 158 11.68 -1.24 -11.15
N ALA A 159 12.19 -0.42 -10.22
CA ALA A 159 12.01 -0.65 -8.78
C ALA A 159 10.54 -0.52 -8.35
N LEU A 160 9.73 0.25 -9.08
CA LEU A 160 8.30 0.39 -8.80
C LEU A 160 7.49 -0.83 -9.29
N TRP A 161 7.84 -1.40 -10.46
CA TRP A 161 7.03 -2.43 -11.12
C TRP A 161 7.47 -3.88 -10.86
N ARG A 162 8.55 -4.10 -10.09
CA ARG A 162 9.08 -5.44 -9.76
C ARG A 162 8.82 -5.90 -8.34
N ALA A 163 8.06 -5.13 -7.55
CA ALA A 163 7.61 -5.55 -6.23
C ALA A 163 6.73 -6.81 -6.32
#